data_AF-A0A5C7PTR0-F1
#
_entry.id   AF-A0A5C7PTR0-F1
#
_cell.length_a   1.000
_cell.length_b   1.000
_cell.length_c   1.000
_cell.angle_alpha   90.00
_cell.angle_beta   90.00
_cell.angle_gamma   90.00
#
_symmetry.space_group_name_H-M   'P 1'
#
loop_
_entity.id
_entity.type
_entity.pdbx_description
1 polymer ?
#
loop_
_entity_poly.entity_id
_entity_poly.type
_entity_poly.pdbx_seq_one_letter_code
_entity_poly.pdbx_strand_id
1 'polypeptide(L)'
;MGFAQYIELLPGSGYGGEGIGAPIFVGRNRTIALTLDVTDAPSTAIASVYLETASSQFATRWRKIGPTIESIGVASTALTATNADAFIRARYAIAEIGSASAIGLSLAGQAQCVLLESSALTGSGTSASIDLAQYHGGRFAALVTSAPGSGQTLALTIERSSDGSSWETAATFASIAAAGEFTIESADLDRFVRVKRVPSGVGSWTFGVAGTSHLIYARARDRALLGIRNGAIPGTTTTQQLGALISATGIVTSYYNRYDHPLRAWGGDTSQATIALGDWALLTTQSKDPARVNEGGGSYQSEAERWTAWLGLVAGVERNRKLVPSNIIDSAPSNEKGEVKRWSFASNPNPYGQGNGYGGGL
;
A
#
# COMPACT_ATOMS: atom_id res chain seq x y z
N MET A 1 -0.84 -17.59 4.65
CA MET A 1 0.37 -16.73 4.51
C MET A 1 -0.02 -15.32 4.92
N GLY A 2 0.73 -14.67 5.81
CA GLY A 2 0.35 -13.36 6.36
C GLY A 2 0.52 -12.23 5.35
N PHE A 3 -0.59 -11.62 4.93
CA PHE A 3 -0.61 -10.43 4.08
C PHE A 3 -0.32 -9.19 4.94
N ALA A 4 0.95 -8.82 5.10
CA ALA A 4 1.34 -7.57 5.77
C ALA A 4 2.41 -6.78 5.01
N GLN A 5 2.42 -5.45 5.16
CA GLN A 5 3.48 -4.58 4.64
C GLN A 5 4.75 -4.76 5.48
N TYR A 6 5.90 -5.00 4.85
CA TYR A 6 7.17 -5.02 5.56
C TYR A 6 7.56 -3.61 6.03
N ILE A 7 8.02 -3.49 7.27
CA ILE A 7 8.45 -2.25 7.93
C ILE A 7 9.76 -2.53 8.63
N GLU A 8 10.70 -1.59 8.58
CA GLU A 8 11.98 -1.63 9.31
C GLU A 8 12.25 -0.27 9.95
N LEU A 9 12.16 -0.18 11.28
CA LEU A 9 12.23 1.09 12.02
C LEU A 9 13.63 1.43 12.53
N LEU A 10 14.46 0.41 12.73
CA LEU A 10 15.84 0.53 13.19
C LEU A 10 16.69 -0.38 12.29
N PRO A 11 17.42 0.17 11.32
CA PRO A 11 18.24 -0.63 10.41
C PRO A 11 19.66 -0.83 10.97
N GLY A 12 19.88 -1.89 11.76
CA GLY A 12 21.19 -2.53 11.89
C GLY A 12 22.07 -2.10 13.07
N SER A 13 23.35 -1.80 12.83
CA SER A 13 24.38 -1.62 13.86
C SER A 13 24.69 -0.17 14.18
N GLY A 14 25.36 0.07 15.31
CA GLY A 14 25.89 1.40 15.63
C GLY A 14 25.09 2.17 16.66
N TYR A 15 24.20 1.51 17.39
CA TYR A 15 23.36 2.15 18.40
C TYR A 15 24.05 2.22 19.76
N GLY A 16 23.92 3.38 20.43
CA GLY A 16 24.37 3.61 21.80
C GLY A 16 23.57 4.73 22.45
N GLY A 17 23.44 4.70 23.78
CA GLY A 17 22.65 5.68 24.52
C GLY A 17 21.16 5.66 24.16
N GLU A 18 20.56 6.83 23.99
CA GLU A 18 19.16 6.98 23.58
C GLU A 18 19.03 7.51 22.15
N GLY A 19 18.00 7.08 21.44
CA GLY A 19 17.69 7.63 20.14
C GLY A 19 16.31 7.29 19.61
N ILE A 20 16.05 7.76 18.39
CA ILE A 20 14.75 7.66 17.72
C ILE A 20 15.00 7.21 16.27
N GLY A 21 14.27 6.18 15.84
CA GLY A 21 14.23 5.75 14.44
C GLY A 21 13.48 6.73 13.54
N ALA A 22 13.72 6.64 12.23
CA ALA A 22 12.99 7.45 11.27
C ALA A 22 11.48 7.09 11.31
N PRO A 23 10.58 8.08 11.23
CA PRO A 23 9.15 7.81 11.14
C PRO A 23 8.82 7.15 9.80
N ILE A 24 8.00 6.10 9.86
CA ILE A 24 7.51 5.35 8.69
C ILE A 24 6.01 5.50 8.59
N PHE A 25 5.54 5.80 7.38
CA PHE A 25 4.12 5.88 7.09
C PHE A 25 3.51 4.48 6.93
N VAL A 26 2.53 4.16 7.78
CA VAL A 26 1.82 2.88 7.78
C VAL A 26 0.32 3.02 7.50
N GLY A 27 -0.20 4.25 7.48
CA GLY A 27 -1.63 4.52 7.43
C GLY A 27 -2.30 4.35 8.81
N ARG A 28 -3.59 4.68 8.92
CA ARG A 28 -4.28 4.69 10.23
C ARG A 28 -4.87 3.33 10.57
N ASN A 29 -5.05 3.08 11.87
CA ASN A 29 -5.64 1.87 12.44
C ASN A 29 -4.94 0.58 11.98
N ARG A 30 -3.61 0.59 11.98
CA ARG A 30 -2.82 -0.61 11.68
C ARG A 30 -2.52 -1.41 12.94
N THR A 31 -2.51 -2.72 12.76
CA THR A 31 -1.83 -3.63 13.67
C THR A 31 -0.42 -3.84 13.14
N ILE A 32 0.56 -3.54 13.99
CA ILE A 32 1.97 -3.59 13.71
C ILE A 32 2.53 -4.78 14.50
N ALA A 33 3.15 -5.73 13.81
CA ALA A 33 3.82 -6.88 14.40
C ALA A 33 5.29 -6.86 13.97
N LEU A 34 6.19 -6.50 14.87
CA LEU A 34 7.64 -6.40 14.62
C LEU A 34 8.39 -7.44 15.44
N THR A 35 9.59 -7.76 15.01
CA THR A 35 10.59 -8.52 15.77
C THR A 35 11.76 -7.57 16.03
N LEU A 36 12.11 -7.42 17.30
CA LEU A 36 13.33 -6.75 17.73
C LEU A 36 14.42 -7.80 17.83
N ASP A 37 15.46 -7.67 17.01
CA ASP A 37 16.69 -8.44 17.14
C ASP A 37 17.80 -7.54 17.69
N VAL A 38 18.39 -7.95 18.80
CA VAL A 38 19.55 -7.31 19.40
C VAL A 38 20.79 -8.15 19.11
N THR A 39 21.78 -7.58 18.43
CA THR A 39 23.04 -8.25 18.09
C THR A 39 24.22 -7.50 18.68
N ASP A 40 25.35 -8.21 18.81
CA ASP A 40 26.63 -7.64 19.24
C ASP A 40 26.58 -6.93 20.61
N ALA A 41 25.58 -7.27 21.43
CA ALA A 41 25.37 -6.70 22.75
C ALA A 41 26.09 -7.56 23.82
N PRO A 42 26.82 -6.93 24.76
CA PRO A 42 27.35 -7.65 25.92
C PRO A 42 26.18 -8.22 26.74
N SER A 43 26.42 -9.30 27.48
CA SER A 43 25.37 -9.99 28.24
C SER A 43 24.71 -9.15 29.34
N THR A 44 25.29 -7.99 29.66
CA THR A 44 24.77 -7.01 30.62
C THR A 44 24.06 -5.83 29.96
N ALA A 45 24.21 -5.61 28.66
CA ALA A 45 23.54 -4.50 27.99
C ALA A 45 22.03 -4.74 27.97
N ILE A 46 21.29 -3.68 28.31
CA ILE A 46 19.83 -3.67 28.31
C ILE A 46 19.38 -2.73 27.20
N ALA A 47 18.71 -3.25 26.18
CA ALA A 47 18.05 -2.47 25.14
C ALA A 47 16.56 -2.35 25.45
N SER A 48 16.10 -1.13 25.72
CA SER A 48 14.69 -0.80 25.90
C SER A 48 14.15 -0.16 24.62
N VAL A 49 13.14 -0.77 24.00
CA VAL A 49 12.53 -0.29 22.75
C VAL A 49 11.03 -0.18 22.91
N TYR A 50 10.45 0.91 22.43
CA TYR A 50 8.99 1.03 22.30
C TYR A 50 8.60 1.76 21.03
N LEU A 51 7.36 1.56 20.61
CA LEU A 51 6.80 2.24 19.47
C LEU A 51 6.07 3.51 19.89
N GLU A 52 6.18 4.53 19.06
CA GLU A 52 5.31 5.68 19.10
C GLU A 52 4.61 5.87 17.76
N THR A 53 3.45 6.51 17.80
CA THR A 53 2.67 6.78 16.62
C THR A 53 2.14 8.21 16.61
N ALA A 54 1.91 8.73 15.41
CA ALA A 54 1.39 10.08 15.19
C ALA A 54 0.60 10.18 13.89
N SER A 55 -0.29 11.19 13.82
CA SER A 55 -1.03 11.53 12.61
C SER A 55 -0.16 12.17 11.52
N SER A 56 1.04 12.64 11.89
CA SER A 56 2.01 13.32 11.02
C SER A 56 3.43 12.97 11.46
N GLN A 57 4.36 12.85 10.52
CA GLN A 57 5.79 12.64 10.80
C GLN A 57 6.46 13.76 11.61
N PHE A 58 5.80 14.92 11.74
CA PHE A 58 6.29 16.07 12.51
C PHE A 58 5.50 16.36 13.76
N ALA A 59 4.65 15.43 14.20
CA ALA A 59 3.89 15.67 15.39
C ALA A 59 4.86 16.03 16.53
N THR A 60 4.62 17.16 17.17
CA THR A 60 5.36 17.56 18.37
C THR A 60 5.05 16.62 19.54
N ARG A 61 3.93 15.90 19.44
CA ARG A 61 3.51 14.86 20.37
C ARG A 61 3.33 13.55 19.63
N TRP A 62 4.06 12.55 20.08
CA TRP A 62 3.91 11.17 19.63
C TRP A 62 3.26 10.37 20.76
N ARG A 63 2.32 9.49 20.41
CA ARG A 63 1.63 8.63 21.37
C ARG A 63 2.37 7.29 21.43
N LYS A 64 2.85 6.88 22.59
CA LYS A 64 3.36 5.53 22.80
C LYS A 64 2.28 4.49 22.51
N ILE A 65 2.62 3.46 21.76
CA ILE A 65 1.74 2.31 21.46
C ILE A 65 2.45 1.01 21.78
N GLY A 66 1.69 0.04 22.30
CA GLY A 66 2.24 -1.24 22.74
C GLY A 66 3.12 -1.16 24.00
N PRO A 67 3.67 -2.30 24.44
CA PRO A 67 4.57 -2.36 25.58
C PRO A 67 5.95 -1.76 25.25
N THR A 68 6.70 -1.39 26.29
CA THR A 68 8.16 -1.31 26.16
C THR A 68 8.71 -2.73 26.21
N ILE A 69 9.56 -3.08 25.26
CA ILE A 69 10.35 -4.31 25.30
C ILE A 69 11.68 -3.99 25.93
N GLU A 70 12.10 -4.83 26.86
CA GLU A 70 13.46 -4.85 27.38
C GLU A 70 14.12 -6.15 26.94
N SER A 71 15.30 -6.03 26.35
CA SER A 71 16.10 -7.15 25.88
C SER A 71 17.47 -7.09 26.53
N ILE A 72 17.95 -8.21 27.06
CA ILE A 72 19.24 -8.30 27.75
C ILE A 72 20.20 -9.13 26.89
N GLY A 73 21.33 -8.54 26.52
CA GLY A 73 22.29 -9.17 25.62
C GLY A 73 21.73 -9.47 24.23
N VAL A 74 22.20 -10.56 23.61
CA VAL A 74 21.71 -11.01 22.31
C VAL A 74 20.38 -11.74 22.49
N ALA A 75 19.31 -11.17 21.91
CA ALA A 75 17.97 -11.72 22.02
C ALA A 75 17.07 -11.26 20.87
N SER A 76 15.99 -12.01 20.67
CA SER A 76 14.95 -11.73 19.68
C SER A 76 13.59 -11.70 20.38
N THR A 77 12.86 -10.60 20.26
CA THR A 77 11.59 -10.38 20.98
C THR A 77 10.53 -9.81 20.06
N ALA A 78 9.34 -10.43 20.07
CA ALA A 78 8.20 -9.95 19.29
C ALA A 78 7.53 -8.73 19.94
N LEU A 79 7.17 -7.75 19.12
CA LEU A 79 6.43 -6.55 19.48
C LEU A 79 5.14 -6.49 18.67
N THR A 80 3.99 -6.42 19.35
CA THR A 80 2.71 -6.14 18.69
C THR A 80 2.11 -4.85 19.23
N ALA A 81 1.74 -3.95 18.34
CA ALA A 81 1.02 -2.72 18.66
C ALA A 81 -0.22 -2.60 17.77
N THR A 82 -1.36 -2.28 18.35
CA THR A 82 -2.63 -2.06 17.64
C THR A 82 -2.96 -0.57 17.60
N ASN A 83 -3.87 -0.19 16.70
CA ASN A 83 -4.35 1.19 16.58
C ASN A 83 -3.23 2.21 16.33
N ALA A 84 -2.26 1.85 15.49
CA ALA A 84 -1.28 2.81 15.02
C ALA A 84 -1.96 3.93 14.22
N ASP A 85 -1.55 5.18 14.47
CA ASP A 85 -1.85 6.32 13.64
C ASP A 85 -1.03 6.25 12.33
N ALA A 86 -1.17 7.28 11.49
CA ALA A 86 -0.64 7.31 10.14
C ALA A 86 0.88 7.03 10.03
N PHE A 87 1.65 7.46 11.03
CA PHE A 87 3.08 7.25 11.13
C PHE A 87 3.42 6.49 12.40
N ILE A 88 4.43 5.63 12.32
CA ILE A 88 5.06 4.98 13.47
C ILE A 88 6.55 5.24 13.47
N ARG A 89 7.16 5.22 14.64
CA ARG A 89 8.62 5.21 14.80
C ARG A 89 8.99 4.39 16.02
N ALA A 90 10.24 3.94 16.06
CA ALA A 90 10.81 3.32 17.24
C ALA A 90 11.55 4.36 18.08
N ARG A 91 11.44 4.26 19.39
CA ARG A 91 12.34 4.93 20.33
C ARG A 91 13.12 3.86 21.07
N TYR A 92 14.42 4.07 21.23
CA TYR A 92 15.30 3.12 21.92
C TYR A 92 16.12 3.84 23.00
N ALA A 93 16.46 3.09 24.03
CA ALA A 93 17.42 3.45 25.07
C ALA A 93 18.26 2.22 25.37
N ILE A 94 19.57 2.41 25.51
CA ILE A 94 20.52 1.34 25.78
C ILE A 94 21.26 1.67 27.06
N ALA A 95 21.06 0.83 28.08
CA ALA A 95 21.76 0.92 29.35
C ALA A 95 22.92 -0.09 29.40
N GLU A 96 23.95 0.26 30.18
CA GLU A 96 25.11 -0.59 30.49
C GLU A 96 25.89 -1.15 29.28
N ILE A 97 26.38 -0.24 28.42
CA ILE A 97 27.23 -0.63 27.28
C ILE A 97 28.67 -0.99 27.74
N GLY A 98 29.06 -0.65 28.98
CA GLY A 98 30.45 -0.80 29.42
C GLY A 98 31.43 -0.08 28.48
N SER A 99 32.62 -0.63 28.26
CA SER A 99 33.56 -0.18 27.23
C SER A 99 33.25 -0.76 25.84
N ALA A 100 32.10 -1.42 25.66
CA ALA A 100 31.77 -2.09 24.41
C ALA A 100 31.45 -1.07 23.31
N SER A 101 31.70 -1.52 22.08
CA SER A 101 31.29 -0.84 20.86
C SER A 101 29.77 -0.82 20.76
N ALA A 102 29.26 0.05 19.90
CA ALA A 102 27.84 0.19 19.63
C ALA A 102 27.15 -1.16 19.31
N ILE A 103 25.90 -1.31 19.73
CA ILE A 103 25.13 -2.56 19.55
C ILE A 103 24.35 -2.55 18.22
N GLY A 104 23.94 -3.74 17.78
CA GLY A 104 22.97 -3.92 16.70
C GLY A 104 21.54 -3.95 17.23
N LEU A 105 20.67 -3.12 16.64
CA LEU A 105 19.22 -3.15 16.82
C LEU A 105 18.57 -3.24 15.44
N SER A 106 17.97 -4.38 15.14
CA SER A 106 17.05 -4.51 14.01
C SER A 106 15.63 -4.55 14.54
N LEU A 107 14.76 -3.64 14.10
CA LEU A 107 13.34 -3.69 14.43
C LEU A 107 12.52 -3.71 13.14
N ALA A 108 12.12 -4.90 12.73
CA ALA A 108 11.43 -5.10 11.46
C ALA A 108 10.25 -6.06 11.57
N GLY A 109 9.30 -5.95 10.64
CA GLY A 109 8.16 -6.85 10.61
C GLY A 109 7.05 -6.32 9.72
N GLN A 110 5.81 -6.42 10.18
CA GLN A 110 4.63 -6.49 9.35
C GLN A 110 3.53 -5.52 9.83
N ALA A 111 3.02 -4.64 8.96
CA ALA A 111 1.78 -3.89 9.17
C ALA A 111 0.60 -4.56 8.49
N GLN A 112 -0.39 -4.93 9.29
CA GLN A 112 -1.66 -5.46 8.84
C GLN A 112 -2.76 -4.41 8.90
N CYS A 113 -3.58 -4.43 7.86
CA CYS A 113 -4.85 -3.75 7.76
C CYS A 113 -5.92 -4.59 8.48
N VAL A 114 -6.50 -4.11 9.58
CA VAL A 114 -7.65 -4.79 10.19
C VAL A 114 -8.93 -4.06 9.79
N LEU A 115 -9.79 -4.73 9.03
CA LEU A 115 -11.05 -4.16 8.55
C LEU A 115 -12.21 -4.48 9.49
N LEU A 116 -12.14 -5.62 10.17
CA LEU A 116 -13.12 -6.08 11.16
C LEU A 116 -12.42 -7.00 12.17
N GLU A 117 -12.45 -6.61 13.44
CA GLU A 117 -11.95 -7.45 14.54
C GLU A 117 -12.78 -8.71 14.70
N SER A 118 -12.13 -9.80 15.13
CA SER A 118 -12.81 -11.08 15.31
C SER A 118 -13.87 -11.00 16.40
N SER A 119 -15.13 -11.25 16.04
CA SER A 119 -16.25 -11.18 16.96
C SER A 119 -17.42 -12.06 16.52
N ALA A 120 -18.26 -12.44 17.48
CA ALA A 120 -19.50 -13.17 17.24
C ALA A 120 -20.61 -12.22 16.77
N LEU A 121 -21.19 -12.47 15.59
CA LEU A 121 -22.12 -11.59 14.89
C LEU A 121 -23.33 -12.38 14.38
N THR A 122 -24.54 -11.84 14.64
CA THR A 122 -25.82 -12.51 14.33
C THR A 122 -26.64 -11.83 13.23
N GLY A 123 -26.19 -10.68 12.71
CA GLY A 123 -26.96 -9.89 11.76
C GLY A 123 -26.12 -9.10 10.77
N SER A 124 -26.80 -8.62 9.73
CA SER A 124 -26.22 -7.77 8.70
C SER A 124 -25.71 -6.45 9.26
N GLY A 125 -24.71 -5.88 8.60
CA GLY A 125 -24.20 -4.56 8.96
C GLY A 125 -22.91 -4.24 8.23
N THR A 126 -22.27 -3.16 8.67
CA THR A 126 -20.95 -2.74 8.20
C THR A 126 -19.97 -2.67 9.36
N SER A 127 -18.68 -2.80 9.07
CA SER A 127 -17.63 -2.45 10.02
C SER A 127 -17.38 -0.94 10.02
N ALA A 128 -16.59 -0.46 10.98
CA ALA A 128 -16.05 0.89 10.92
C ALA A 128 -15.19 1.05 9.66
N SER A 129 -15.23 2.24 9.07
CA SER A 129 -14.32 2.55 7.97
C SER A 129 -12.90 2.77 8.48
N ILE A 130 -11.93 2.41 7.64
CA ILE A 130 -10.52 2.71 7.87
C ILE A 130 -10.00 3.60 6.75
N ASP A 131 -8.98 4.40 7.05
CA ASP A 131 -8.30 5.28 6.09
C ASP A 131 -7.02 4.59 5.57
N LEU A 132 -7.09 4.07 4.34
CA LEU A 132 -5.97 3.52 3.58
C LEU A 132 -5.08 4.59 2.96
N ALA A 133 -5.37 5.88 3.11
CA ALA A 133 -4.61 6.96 2.50
C ALA A 133 -4.37 6.75 0.99
N GLN A 134 -3.11 6.60 0.55
CA GLN A 134 -2.72 6.41 -0.86
C GLN A 134 -2.67 4.93 -1.32
N TYR A 135 -3.02 3.98 -0.46
CA TYR A 135 -2.94 2.56 -0.82
C TYR A 135 -4.21 2.11 -1.55
N HIS A 136 -4.12 1.92 -2.87
CA HIS A 136 -5.25 1.60 -3.74
C HIS A 136 -5.41 0.12 -4.10
N GLY A 137 -4.48 -0.74 -3.66
CA GLY A 137 -4.58 -2.20 -3.80
C GLY A 137 -4.71 -2.87 -2.43
N GLY A 138 -5.17 -4.12 -2.40
CA GLY A 138 -5.19 -4.90 -1.17
C GLY A 138 -5.46 -6.39 -1.35
N ARG A 139 -5.00 -7.16 -0.39
CA ARG A 139 -5.27 -8.60 -0.24
C ARG A 139 -5.78 -8.83 1.17
N PHE A 140 -7.01 -9.30 1.29
CA PHE A 140 -7.69 -9.46 2.58
C PHE A 140 -8.12 -10.91 2.78
N ALA A 141 -8.06 -11.37 4.02
CA ALA A 141 -8.54 -12.67 4.44
C ALA A 141 -9.66 -12.49 5.48
N ALA A 142 -10.76 -13.20 5.29
CA ALA A 142 -11.77 -13.44 6.31
C ALA A 142 -11.42 -14.75 7.01
N LEU A 143 -11.13 -14.69 8.30
CA LEU A 143 -10.90 -15.86 9.13
C LEU A 143 -12.18 -16.16 9.92
N VAL A 144 -12.90 -17.19 9.49
CA VAL A 144 -14.13 -17.66 10.15
C VAL A 144 -13.78 -18.79 11.09
N THR A 145 -13.92 -18.57 12.39
CA THR A 145 -13.62 -19.57 13.44
C THR A 145 -14.86 -20.33 13.89
N SER A 146 -16.06 -19.78 13.65
CA SER A 146 -17.33 -20.46 13.93
C SER A 146 -18.39 -20.07 12.90
N ALA A 147 -19.08 -21.07 12.39
CA ALA A 147 -20.22 -20.93 11.49
C ALA A 147 -21.46 -21.56 12.16
N PRO A 148 -22.64 -20.94 12.05
CA PRO A 148 -23.89 -21.60 12.40
C PRO A 148 -24.11 -22.79 11.45
N GLY A 149 -24.85 -23.80 11.92
CA GLY A 149 -24.95 -25.11 11.26
C GLY A 149 -25.37 -25.09 9.78
N SER A 150 -25.45 -26.28 9.18
CA SER A 150 -25.68 -26.48 7.74
C SER A 150 -26.81 -25.64 7.15
N GLY A 151 -26.59 -25.09 5.95
CA GLY A 151 -27.59 -24.34 5.19
C GLY A 151 -27.54 -22.82 5.39
N GLN A 152 -26.64 -22.33 6.26
CA GLN A 152 -26.38 -20.92 6.43
C GLN A 152 -25.13 -20.49 5.65
N THR A 153 -25.15 -19.27 5.16
CA THR A 153 -24.06 -18.64 4.42
C THR A 153 -23.79 -17.25 4.96
N LEU A 154 -22.56 -16.79 4.78
CA LEU A 154 -22.11 -15.44 5.09
C LEU A 154 -21.63 -14.79 3.79
N ALA A 155 -22.33 -13.75 3.35
CA ALA A 155 -21.86 -12.89 2.29
C ALA A 155 -21.03 -11.74 2.88
N LEU A 156 -19.77 -11.63 2.44
CA LEU A 156 -18.87 -10.55 2.80
C LEU A 156 -18.51 -9.75 1.55
N THR A 157 -18.46 -8.44 1.70
CA THR A 157 -18.08 -7.51 0.64
C THR A 157 -17.14 -6.46 1.22
N ILE A 158 -16.05 -6.19 0.51
CA ILE A 158 -15.21 -5.01 0.75
C ILE A 158 -15.87 -3.84 0.02
N GLU A 159 -16.28 -2.83 0.77
CA GLU A 159 -16.78 -1.57 0.23
C GLU A 159 -15.67 -0.52 0.27
N ARG A 160 -15.67 0.37 -0.72
CA ARG A 160 -14.75 1.50 -0.84
C ARG A 160 -15.48 2.82 -0.93
N SER A 161 -14.80 3.89 -0.53
CA SER A 161 -15.30 5.25 -0.57
C SER A 161 -14.16 6.25 -0.69
N SER A 162 -14.30 7.27 -1.53
CA SER A 162 -13.33 8.36 -1.65
C SER A 162 -13.50 9.44 -0.57
N ASP A 163 -14.71 9.58 -0.03
CA ASP A 163 -15.13 10.66 0.88
C ASP A 163 -15.53 10.18 2.28
N GLY A 164 -15.73 8.87 2.47
CA GLY A 164 -16.18 8.25 3.71
C GLY A 164 -17.71 8.19 3.85
N SER A 165 -18.46 8.77 2.91
CA SER A 165 -19.93 8.85 2.92
C SER A 165 -20.59 8.03 1.81
N SER A 166 -20.06 8.06 0.60
CA SER A 166 -20.60 7.32 -0.55
C SER A 166 -19.81 6.05 -0.77
N TRP A 167 -20.50 4.91 -0.71
CA TRP A 167 -19.88 3.58 -0.68
C TRP A 167 -20.21 2.77 -1.93
N GLU A 168 -19.18 2.18 -2.54
CA GLU A 168 -19.28 1.28 -3.68
C GLU A 168 -18.67 -0.08 -3.34
N THR A 169 -19.12 -1.15 -4.02
CA THR A 169 -18.51 -2.47 -3.90
C THR A 169 -17.15 -2.49 -4.59
N ALA A 170 -16.10 -2.84 -3.85
CA ALA A 170 -14.76 -3.02 -4.39
C ALA A 170 -14.47 -4.49 -4.74
N ALA A 171 -14.90 -5.42 -3.88
CA ALA A 171 -14.73 -6.85 -4.08
C ALA A 171 -15.70 -7.66 -3.20
N THR A 172 -16.17 -8.81 -3.69
CA THR A 172 -17.11 -9.70 -2.97
C THR A 172 -16.48 -11.07 -2.76
N PHE A 173 -16.49 -11.56 -1.51
CA PHE A 173 -16.00 -12.90 -1.20
C PHE A 173 -16.92 -13.94 -1.84
N ALA A 174 -16.37 -15.11 -2.20
CA ALA A 174 -17.21 -16.27 -2.48
C ALA A 174 -18.10 -16.56 -1.26
N SER A 175 -19.31 -17.06 -1.49
CA SER A 175 -20.26 -17.37 -0.41
C SER A 175 -19.63 -18.32 0.62
N ILE A 176 -19.57 -17.89 1.89
CA ILE A 176 -18.90 -18.62 2.96
C ILE A 176 -19.94 -19.48 3.68
N ALA A 177 -19.75 -20.81 3.70
CA ALA A 177 -20.70 -21.76 4.30
C ALA A 177 -20.14 -22.53 5.52
N ALA A 178 -18.88 -22.31 5.89
CA ALA A 178 -18.21 -23.03 6.96
C ALA A 178 -17.09 -22.18 7.58
N ALA A 179 -16.56 -22.65 8.71
CA ALA A 179 -15.31 -22.14 9.27
C ALA A 179 -14.14 -22.38 8.30
N GLY A 180 -13.18 -21.47 8.28
CA GLY A 180 -12.04 -21.50 7.36
C GLY A 180 -11.47 -20.12 7.09
N GLU A 181 -10.43 -20.09 6.26
CA GLU A 181 -9.82 -18.87 5.74
C GLU A 181 -10.29 -18.65 4.30
N PHE A 182 -10.79 -17.44 4.03
CA PHE A 182 -11.27 -17.05 2.71
C PHE A 182 -10.56 -15.78 2.29
N THR A 183 -9.92 -15.78 1.12
CA THR A 183 -9.13 -14.65 0.65
C THR A 183 -9.83 -13.90 -0.47
N ILE A 184 -9.61 -12.60 -0.53
CA ILE A 184 -10.03 -11.73 -1.62
C ILE A 184 -8.96 -10.71 -1.94
N GLU A 185 -8.91 -10.28 -3.18
CA GLU A 185 -7.98 -9.25 -3.62
C GLU A 185 -8.72 -8.16 -4.40
N SER A 186 -8.19 -6.95 -4.35
CA SER A 186 -8.70 -5.82 -5.13
C SER A 186 -7.55 -4.92 -5.58
N ALA A 187 -7.60 -4.51 -6.84
CA ALA A 187 -6.76 -3.45 -7.40
C ALA A 187 -7.56 -2.15 -7.60
N ASP A 188 -8.65 -2.01 -6.86
CA ASP A 188 -9.58 -0.89 -6.99
C ASP A 188 -10.09 -0.46 -5.62
N LEU A 189 -9.20 -0.08 -4.70
CA LEU A 189 -9.58 0.52 -3.42
C LEU A 189 -9.54 2.05 -3.50
N ASP A 190 -10.35 2.69 -2.66
CA ASP A 190 -10.28 4.13 -2.39
C ASP A 190 -9.68 4.39 -1.01
N ARG A 191 -9.58 5.67 -0.66
CA ARG A 191 -9.06 6.13 0.63
C ARG A 191 -9.75 5.45 1.81
N PHE A 192 -11.07 5.31 1.78
CA PHE A 192 -11.81 4.65 2.85
C PHE A 192 -12.27 3.27 2.40
N VAL A 193 -12.08 2.27 3.28
CA VAL A 193 -12.62 0.93 3.07
C VAL A 193 -13.30 0.41 4.32
N ARG A 194 -14.29 -0.46 4.14
CA ARG A 194 -14.97 -1.18 5.23
C ARG A 194 -15.46 -2.54 4.75
N VAL A 195 -15.88 -3.39 5.68
CA VAL A 195 -16.55 -4.66 5.38
C VAL A 195 -18.04 -4.51 5.52
N LYS A 196 -18.80 -4.90 4.51
CA LYS A 196 -20.23 -5.19 4.61
C LYS A 196 -20.43 -6.69 4.80
N ARG A 197 -21.29 -7.05 5.75
CA ARG A 197 -21.63 -8.44 6.07
C ARG A 197 -23.14 -8.66 5.96
N VAL A 198 -23.52 -9.81 5.43
CA VAL A 198 -24.91 -10.25 5.32
C VAL A 198 -24.94 -11.76 5.61
N PRO A 199 -25.09 -12.18 6.88
CA PRO A 199 -25.35 -13.58 7.21
C PRO A 199 -26.78 -13.97 6.78
N SER A 200 -26.96 -15.22 6.33
CA SER A 200 -28.27 -15.79 6.04
C SER A 200 -28.76 -16.64 7.21
N GLY A 201 -30.06 -16.62 7.50
CA GLY A 201 -30.67 -17.47 8.51
C GLY A 201 -30.44 -16.99 9.95
N VAL A 202 -30.70 -17.88 10.92
CA VAL A 202 -30.61 -17.59 12.36
C VAL A 202 -29.39 -18.30 12.94
N GLY A 203 -28.47 -17.54 13.53
CA GLY A 203 -27.26 -18.10 14.12
C GLY A 203 -26.21 -17.04 14.37
N SER A 204 -25.09 -17.45 14.97
CA SER A 204 -23.94 -16.57 15.23
C SER A 204 -22.74 -17.04 14.42
N TRP A 205 -22.15 -16.13 13.66
CA TRP A 205 -20.87 -16.31 12.96
C TRP A 205 -19.76 -15.68 13.80
N THR A 206 -18.65 -16.36 14.02
CA THR A 206 -17.44 -15.76 14.63
C THR A 206 -16.36 -15.62 13.59
N PHE A 207 -15.99 -14.38 13.25
CA PHE A 207 -14.99 -14.11 12.22
C PHE A 207 -14.38 -12.72 12.35
N GLY A 208 -13.20 -12.54 11.77
CA GLY A 208 -12.54 -11.25 11.54
C GLY A 208 -12.05 -11.10 10.10
N VAL A 209 -11.76 -9.88 9.67
CA VAL A 209 -11.23 -9.57 8.33
C VAL A 209 -9.99 -8.68 8.45
N ALA A 210 -8.86 -9.14 7.91
CA ALA A 210 -7.59 -8.42 7.92
C ALA A 210 -6.74 -8.72 6.67
N GLY A 211 -5.71 -7.93 6.39
CA GLY A 211 -4.78 -8.21 5.29
C GLY A 211 -3.80 -7.10 4.94
N THR A 212 -3.28 -7.10 3.71
CA THR A 212 -2.41 -6.02 3.19
C THR A 212 -3.19 -4.97 2.45
N SER A 213 -2.67 -3.75 2.51
CA SER A 213 -2.88 -2.76 1.47
C SER A 213 -1.59 -2.55 0.68
N HIS A 214 -1.71 -2.31 -0.63
CA HIS A 214 -0.61 -2.14 -1.56
C HIS A 214 -0.69 -0.75 -2.20
N LEU A 215 0.47 -0.09 -2.31
CA LEU A 215 0.59 1.13 -3.07
C LEU A 215 0.55 0.73 -4.55
N ILE A 216 -0.44 1.22 -5.26
CA ILE A 216 -0.50 1.14 -6.72
C ILE A 216 -0.85 2.54 -7.24
N TYR A 217 -0.11 3.02 -8.23
CA TYR A 217 -0.36 4.35 -8.81
C TYR A 217 -1.53 4.38 -9.80
N ALA A 218 -2.17 3.24 -10.05
CA ALA A 218 -3.36 3.15 -10.87
C ALA A 218 -4.30 2.07 -10.36
N ARG A 219 -5.60 2.34 -10.50
CA ARG A 219 -6.68 1.42 -10.14
C ARG A 219 -7.21 0.70 -11.37
N ALA A 220 -7.89 -0.42 -11.14
CA ALA A 220 -8.51 -1.17 -12.23
C ALA A 220 -9.46 -0.29 -13.08
N ARG A 221 -10.28 0.55 -12.43
CA ARG A 221 -11.21 1.47 -13.09
C ARG A 221 -10.56 2.61 -13.86
N ASP A 222 -9.31 2.98 -13.52
CA ASP A 222 -8.63 4.11 -14.16
C ASP A 222 -8.38 3.82 -15.65
N ARG A 223 -8.36 2.56 -16.08
CA ARG A 223 -8.33 2.17 -17.51
C ARG A 223 -9.43 2.87 -18.31
N ALA A 224 -10.67 2.72 -17.86
CA ALA A 224 -11.83 3.32 -18.53
C ALA A 224 -11.80 4.85 -18.48
N LEU A 225 -11.42 5.42 -17.33
CA LEU A 225 -11.35 6.89 -17.15
C LEU A 225 -10.29 7.54 -18.03
N LEU A 226 -9.17 6.85 -18.27
CA LEU A 226 -8.05 7.36 -19.04
C LEU A 226 -8.17 7.07 -20.53
N GLY A 227 -9.33 6.58 -20.99
CA GLY A 227 -9.57 6.22 -22.40
C GLY A 227 -8.75 5.03 -22.88
N ILE A 228 -8.11 4.29 -21.97
CA ILE A 228 -7.44 3.03 -22.28
C ILE A 228 -8.57 2.03 -22.44
N ARG A 229 -8.79 1.57 -23.69
CA ARG A 229 -9.88 0.62 -23.99
C ARG A 229 -9.81 -0.48 -22.95
N ASN A 230 -10.95 -0.71 -22.30
CA ASN A 230 -11.17 -1.83 -21.41
C ASN A 230 -11.26 -3.13 -22.25
N GLY A 231 -10.26 -3.36 -23.11
CA GLY A 231 -9.93 -4.70 -23.54
C GLY A 231 -9.37 -5.35 -22.29
N ALA A 232 -10.26 -5.80 -21.41
CA ALA A 232 -9.94 -6.73 -20.36
C ALA A 232 -9.04 -7.77 -21.02
N ILE A 233 -7.76 -7.84 -20.64
CA ILE A 233 -6.86 -8.86 -21.15
C ILE A 233 -7.59 -10.19 -20.87
N PRO A 234 -8.18 -10.87 -21.87
CA PRO A 234 -9.27 -11.80 -21.58
C PRO A 234 -8.76 -12.93 -20.70
N GLY A 235 -9.52 -13.26 -19.64
CA GLY A 235 -9.12 -14.28 -18.66
C GLY A 235 -8.19 -13.78 -17.55
N THR A 236 -7.89 -12.49 -17.47
CA THR A 236 -7.09 -11.95 -16.36
C THR A 236 -7.90 -11.93 -15.07
N THR A 237 -7.37 -12.54 -14.02
CA THR A 237 -7.98 -12.51 -12.68
C THR A 237 -7.63 -11.21 -11.95
N THR A 238 -8.44 -10.83 -10.95
CA THR A 238 -8.12 -9.68 -10.08
C THR A 238 -6.75 -9.81 -9.44
N THR A 239 -6.33 -11.03 -9.12
CA THR A 239 -5.01 -11.33 -8.57
C THR A 239 -3.87 -11.02 -9.51
N GLN A 240 -4.00 -11.45 -10.76
CA GLN A 240 -3.01 -11.14 -11.80
C GLN A 240 -2.94 -9.62 -12.00
N GLN A 241 -4.10 -8.97 -12.09
CA GLN A 241 -4.18 -7.52 -12.29
C GLN A 241 -3.54 -6.73 -11.14
N LEU A 242 -3.82 -7.10 -9.88
CA LEU A 242 -3.19 -6.49 -8.72
C LEU A 242 -1.67 -6.70 -8.74
N GLY A 243 -1.22 -7.94 -8.97
CA GLY A 243 0.21 -8.27 -9.05
C GLY A 243 0.95 -7.46 -10.11
N ALA A 244 0.36 -7.31 -11.29
CA ALA A 244 0.95 -6.53 -12.38
C ALA A 244 1.02 -5.03 -12.06
N LEU A 245 -0.02 -4.46 -11.45
CA LEU A 245 -0.03 -3.05 -11.04
C LEU A 245 0.95 -2.77 -9.90
N ILE A 246 1.14 -3.72 -8.97
CA ILE A 246 2.20 -3.64 -7.94
C ILE A 246 3.58 -3.61 -8.61
N SER A 247 3.84 -4.54 -9.54
CA SER A 247 5.11 -4.60 -10.27
C SER A 247 5.37 -3.32 -11.07
N ALA A 248 4.37 -2.83 -11.82
CA ALA A 248 4.46 -1.60 -12.59
C ALA A 248 4.70 -0.38 -11.70
N THR A 249 4.05 -0.32 -10.54
CA THR A 249 4.29 0.74 -9.55
C THR A 249 5.74 0.73 -9.09
N GLY A 250 6.32 -0.43 -8.79
CA GLY A 250 7.74 -0.54 -8.46
C GLY A 250 8.68 -0.01 -9.55
N ILE A 251 8.37 -0.30 -10.82
CA ILE A 251 9.11 0.26 -11.97
C ILE A 251 8.97 1.79 -11.99
N VAL A 252 7.75 2.34 -11.92
CA VAL A 252 7.53 3.79 -11.93
C VAL A 252 8.25 4.47 -10.76
N THR A 253 8.15 3.91 -9.55
CA THR A 253 8.86 4.39 -8.36
C THR A 253 10.37 4.47 -8.57
N SER A 254 10.98 3.50 -9.27
CA SER A 254 12.43 3.51 -9.54
C SER A 254 12.89 4.71 -10.41
N TYR A 255 12.03 5.21 -11.30
CA TYR A 255 12.29 6.42 -12.08
C TYR A 255 12.02 7.71 -11.29
N TYR A 256 11.35 7.62 -10.15
CA TYR A 256 10.96 8.75 -9.31
C TYR A 256 11.96 8.97 -8.18
N ASN A 257 13.25 8.70 -8.43
CA ASN A 257 14.34 8.76 -7.44
C ASN A 257 14.57 10.14 -6.80
N ARG A 258 14.04 11.21 -7.39
CA ARG A 258 14.12 12.59 -6.87
C ARG A 258 12.97 12.97 -5.92
N TYR A 259 12.00 12.08 -5.73
CA TYR A 259 10.84 12.29 -4.87
C TYR A 259 10.97 11.45 -3.60
N ASP A 260 10.45 11.97 -2.50
CA ASP A 260 10.34 11.21 -1.26
C ASP A 260 9.16 10.24 -1.33
N HIS A 261 9.43 8.96 -1.10
CA HIS A 261 8.44 7.88 -1.19
C HIS A 261 7.89 7.49 0.19
N PRO A 262 6.68 6.92 0.26
CA PRO A 262 5.71 6.73 -0.84
C PRO A 262 5.10 8.06 -1.31
N LEU A 263 4.74 8.20 -2.59
CA LEU A 263 3.98 9.37 -3.03
C LEU A 263 2.60 9.41 -2.34
N ARG A 264 2.12 10.60 -1.98
CA ARG A 264 0.80 10.83 -1.37
C ARG A 264 -0.28 11.19 -2.40
N ALA A 265 0.12 11.76 -3.53
CA ALA A 265 -0.76 11.98 -4.68
C ALA A 265 0.06 12.04 -5.97
N TRP A 266 -0.60 11.78 -7.09
CA TRP A 266 -0.04 11.80 -8.43
C TRP A 266 -1.15 12.06 -9.45
N GLY A 267 -0.75 12.45 -10.66
CA GLY A 267 -1.68 12.74 -11.75
C GLY A 267 -1.89 11.57 -12.70
N GLY A 268 -2.73 11.83 -13.71
CA GLY A 268 -3.17 10.82 -14.67
C GLY A 268 -2.04 10.25 -15.52
N ASP A 269 -0.96 10.99 -15.73
CA ASP A 269 0.24 10.52 -16.42
C ASP A 269 0.95 9.38 -15.67
N THR A 270 1.11 9.51 -14.36
CA THR A 270 1.66 8.44 -13.50
C THR A 270 0.76 7.21 -13.52
N SER A 271 -0.57 7.42 -13.49
CA SER A 271 -1.54 6.33 -13.59
C SER A 271 -1.53 5.65 -14.96
N GLN A 272 -1.44 6.40 -16.06
CA GLN A 272 -1.34 5.86 -17.42
C GLN A 272 -0.06 5.04 -17.60
N ALA A 273 1.08 5.56 -17.15
CA ALA A 273 2.35 4.83 -17.18
C ALA A 273 2.25 3.49 -16.42
N THR A 274 1.65 3.52 -15.23
CA THR A 274 1.47 2.33 -14.40
C THR A 274 0.55 1.30 -15.06
N ILE A 275 -0.55 1.74 -15.70
CA ILE A 275 -1.45 0.85 -16.44
C ILE A 275 -0.74 0.24 -17.65
N ALA A 276 -0.05 1.05 -18.46
CA ALA A 276 0.60 0.58 -19.67
C ALA A 276 1.67 -0.49 -19.37
N LEU A 277 2.51 -0.25 -18.36
CA LEU A 277 3.51 -1.22 -17.91
C LEU A 277 2.87 -2.47 -17.29
N GLY A 278 1.81 -2.31 -16.51
CA GLY A 278 1.09 -3.43 -15.90
C GLY A 278 0.40 -4.33 -16.94
N ASP A 279 -0.27 -3.74 -17.92
CA ASP A 279 -0.96 -4.47 -18.99
C ASP A 279 0.05 -5.20 -19.90
N TRP A 280 1.19 -4.58 -20.20
CA TRP A 280 2.28 -5.24 -20.93
C TRP A 280 2.86 -6.44 -20.15
N ALA A 281 3.09 -6.29 -18.84
CA ALA A 281 3.53 -7.40 -17.99
C ALA A 281 2.51 -8.55 -17.93
N LEU A 282 1.21 -8.24 -17.92
CA LEU A 282 0.15 -9.25 -17.96
C LEU A 282 0.13 -10.05 -19.27
N LEU A 283 0.26 -9.36 -20.40
CA LEU A 283 0.23 -10.02 -21.71
C LEU A 283 1.45 -10.92 -21.94
N THR A 284 2.63 -10.41 -21.58
CA THR A 284 3.89 -11.17 -21.68
C THR A 284 3.87 -12.42 -20.81
N THR A 285 3.38 -12.34 -19.57
CA THR A 285 3.28 -13.49 -18.66
C THR A 285 2.23 -14.53 -19.10
N GLN A 286 1.17 -14.11 -19.81
CA GLN A 286 0.17 -15.02 -20.36
C GLN A 286 0.61 -15.71 -21.67
N SER A 287 1.85 -15.52 -22.13
CA SER A 287 2.36 -16.02 -23.42
C SER A 287 1.48 -15.60 -24.62
N LYS A 288 0.72 -14.51 -24.48
CA LYS A 288 0.01 -13.88 -25.58
C LYS A 288 0.98 -12.91 -26.23
N ASP A 289 1.17 -13.01 -27.54
CA ASP A 289 2.03 -12.10 -28.27
C ASP A 289 1.51 -10.64 -28.11
N PRO A 290 2.19 -9.78 -27.33
CA PRO A 290 1.72 -8.42 -27.06
C PRO A 290 1.69 -7.56 -28.32
N ALA A 291 2.38 -7.99 -29.39
CA ALA A 291 2.41 -7.33 -30.68
C ALA A 291 1.24 -7.73 -31.59
N ARG A 292 0.60 -8.89 -31.36
CA ARG A 292 -0.49 -9.41 -32.22
C ARG A 292 -1.90 -9.30 -31.66
N VAL A 293 -2.07 -8.94 -30.38
CA VAL A 293 -3.41 -8.85 -29.75
C VAL A 293 -4.26 -7.69 -30.30
N ASN A 294 -3.67 -6.72 -31.00
CA ASN A 294 -4.39 -5.60 -31.63
C ASN A 294 -4.22 -5.59 -33.15
N GLU A 295 -5.10 -6.29 -33.88
CA GLU A 295 -5.19 -6.20 -35.35
C GLU A 295 -5.69 -4.82 -35.85
N GLY A 296 -5.99 -3.85 -34.97
CA GLY A 296 -6.69 -2.60 -35.31
C GLY A 296 -6.19 -1.29 -34.69
N GLY A 297 -5.01 -1.24 -34.06
CA GLY A 297 -4.42 0.04 -33.62
C GLY A 297 -3.59 -0.02 -32.34
N GLY A 298 -2.26 -0.02 -32.50
CA GLY A 298 -1.25 0.11 -31.44
C GLY A 298 -0.99 -1.18 -30.65
N SER A 299 0.26 -1.65 -30.56
CA SER A 299 0.61 -2.79 -29.68
C SER A 299 0.75 -2.30 -28.23
N TYR A 300 0.37 -3.13 -27.26
CA TYR A 300 0.62 -2.85 -25.84
C TYR A 300 2.11 -2.63 -25.55
N GLN A 301 2.98 -3.27 -26.34
CA GLN A 301 4.41 -3.02 -26.34
C GLN A 301 4.75 -1.57 -26.69
N SER A 302 4.21 -1.03 -27.79
CA SER A 302 4.51 0.35 -28.21
C SER A 302 4.09 1.39 -27.17
N GLU A 303 2.97 1.16 -26.47
CA GLU A 303 2.52 2.04 -25.39
C GLU A 303 3.41 1.90 -24.15
N ALA A 304 3.81 0.68 -23.77
CA ALA A 304 4.76 0.46 -22.68
C ALA A 304 6.14 1.08 -22.96
N GLU A 305 6.65 0.97 -24.19
CA GLU A 305 7.89 1.62 -24.64
C GLU A 305 7.78 3.15 -24.58
N ARG A 306 6.65 3.70 -25.04
CA ARG A 306 6.36 5.13 -24.96
C ARG A 306 6.37 5.65 -23.51
N TRP A 307 5.70 4.95 -22.59
CA TRP A 307 5.68 5.34 -21.18
C TRP A 307 7.03 5.12 -20.50
N THR A 308 7.80 4.11 -20.89
CA THR A 308 9.18 3.93 -20.41
C THR A 308 10.08 5.09 -20.86
N ALA A 309 9.96 5.54 -22.11
CA ALA A 309 10.68 6.73 -22.59
C ALA A 309 10.28 7.99 -21.81
N TRP A 310 8.98 8.17 -21.56
CA TRP A 310 8.48 9.27 -20.71
C TRP A 310 9.06 9.20 -19.29
N LEU A 311 9.12 8.02 -18.66
CA LEU A 311 9.74 7.83 -17.35
C LEU A 311 11.25 8.15 -17.36
N GLY A 312 11.96 7.86 -18.46
CA GLY A 312 13.35 8.27 -18.65
C GLY A 312 13.55 9.79 -18.59
N LEU A 313 12.60 10.55 -19.16
CA LEU A 313 12.56 12.03 -19.05
C LEU A 313 12.24 12.49 -17.62
N VAL A 314 11.42 11.74 -16.88
CA VAL A 314 11.11 12.04 -15.47
C VAL A 314 12.34 11.84 -14.59
N ALA A 315 13.08 10.74 -14.77
CA ALA A 315 14.32 10.48 -14.04
C ALA A 315 15.45 11.47 -14.40
N GLY A 316 15.32 12.22 -15.50
CA GLY A 316 16.34 13.14 -15.98
C GLY A 316 17.56 12.42 -16.55
N VAL A 317 17.37 11.20 -17.06
CA VAL A 317 18.42 10.42 -17.75
C VAL A 317 18.88 11.15 -19.01
N GLU A 318 17.97 11.86 -19.68
CA GLU A 318 18.30 12.76 -20.77
C GLU A 318 18.83 14.09 -20.24
N ARG A 319 20.14 14.31 -20.44
CA ARG A 319 20.86 15.53 -20.04
C ARG A 319 20.13 16.77 -20.62
N ASN A 320 19.46 17.52 -19.73
CA ASN A 320 18.75 18.80 -19.96
C ASN A 320 17.23 18.75 -20.20
N ARG A 321 16.55 17.60 -20.10
CA ARG A 321 15.08 17.55 -20.11
C ARG A 321 14.56 16.81 -18.89
N LYS A 322 14.18 17.56 -17.85
CA LYS A 322 13.51 17.01 -16.67
C LYS A 322 12.02 17.25 -16.81
N LEU A 323 11.29 16.20 -17.16
CA LEU A 323 9.83 16.25 -17.14
C LEU A 323 9.35 16.09 -15.70
N VAL A 324 8.37 16.89 -15.29
CA VAL A 324 7.72 16.78 -13.98
C VAL A 324 6.34 16.18 -14.18
N PRO A 325 6.04 14.99 -13.61
CA PRO A 325 4.70 14.43 -13.68
C PRO A 325 3.68 15.35 -13.02
N SER A 326 2.45 15.28 -13.50
CA SER A 326 1.34 16.10 -13.02
C SER A 326 0.93 15.71 -11.59
N ASN A 327 0.49 16.70 -10.82
CA ASN A 327 -0.11 16.54 -9.49
C ASN A 327 0.68 15.69 -8.48
N ILE A 328 2.02 15.70 -8.56
CA ILE A 328 2.85 14.98 -7.60
C ILE A 328 2.84 15.67 -6.26
N ILE A 329 2.44 14.90 -5.25
CA ILE A 329 2.66 15.18 -3.84
C ILE A 329 3.49 14.03 -3.29
N ASP A 330 4.75 14.29 -2.98
CA ASP A 330 5.66 13.29 -2.39
C ASP A 330 5.47 13.21 -0.86
N SER A 331 6.15 12.28 -0.20
CA SER A 331 6.17 12.16 1.26
C SER A 331 7.10 13.20 1.92
N ALA A 332 7.60 14.17 1.15
CA ALA A 332 8.56 15.12 1.68
C ALA A 332 7.94 15.85 2.87
N PRO A 333 8.75 16.11 3.90
CA PRO A 333 8.38 16.96 5.00
C PRO A 333 7.73 18.26 4.49
N SER A 334 6.47 18.53 4.88
CA SER A 334 5.87 19.86 4.73
C SER A 334 6.70 20.88 5.50
N ASN A 335 6.86 22.10 5.00
CA ASN A 335 7.60 23.12 5.74
C ASN A 335 6.91 23.46 7.08
N GLU A 336 7.56 24.26 7.93
CA GLU A 336 7.04 24.67 9.25
C GLU A 336 5.64 25.31 9.20
N LYS A 337 5.21 25.79 8.03
CA LYS A 337 3.89 26.36 7.78
C LYS A 337 2.83 25.33 7.38
N GLY A 338 3.18 24.04 7.37
CA GLY A 338 2.30 22.95 6.93
C GLY A 338 2.10 22.89 5.41
N GLU A 339 2.87 23.65 4.62
CA GLU A 339 2.77 23.62 3.17
C GLU A 339 3.43 22.35 2.66
N VAL A 340 2.63 21.55 1.98
CA VAL A 340 3.11 20.35 1.32
C VAL A 340 3.87 20.76 0.05
N LYS A 341 5.03 20.15 -0.20
CA LYS A 341 5.79 20.35 -1.44
C LYS A 341 4.93 19.91 -2.62
N ARG A 342 4.30 20.88 -3.27
CA ARG A 342 3.54 20.67 -4.51
C ARG A 342 4.44 20.99 -5.68
N TRP A 343 4.58 20.03 -6.58
CA TRP A 343 5.29 20.23 -7.82
C TRP A 343 4.27 20.70 -8.86
N SER A 344 4.17 22.02 -9.06
CA SER A 344 3.38 22.62 -10.14
C SER A 344 4.28 23.42 -11.07
N PHE A 345 3.98 23.41 -12.36
CA PHE A 345 4.59 24.29 -13.34
C PHE A 345 3.51 24.92 -14.21
N ALA A 346 3.74 26.18 -14.60
CA ALA A 346 3.02 26.79 -15.71
C ALA A 346 3.22 25.89 -16.93
N SER A 347 2.11 25.47 -17.54
CA SER A 347 2.05 24.53 -18.66
C SER A 347 3.19 24.73 -19.66
N ASN A 348 4.10 23.76 -19.77
CA ASN A 348 4.86 23.62 -21.01
C ASN A 348 3.88 22.99 -22.02
N PRO A 349 3.66 23.58 -23.21
CA PRO A 349 2.75 23.04 -24.20
C PRO A 349 3.06 21.56 -24.42
N ASN A 350 2.02 20.74 -24.36
CA ASN A 350 2.07 19.32 -24.68
C ASN A 350 2.98 19.09 -25.89
N PRO A 351 4.17 18.48 -25.75
CA PRO A 351 5.05 18.23 -26.89
C PRO A 351 4.43 17.22 -27.87
N TYR A 352 3.31 16.59 -27.50
CA TYR A 352 2.53 15.64 -28.28
C TYR A 352 1.12 16.17 -28.61
N GLY A 353 1.00 17.49 -28.83
CA GLY A 353 -0.23 18.06 -29.40
C GLY A 353 -0.69 17.21 -30.58
N GLN A 354 -1.88 16.61 -30.45
CA GLN A 354 -2.51 15.83 -31.50
C GLN A 354 -2.73 16.75 -32.70
N GLY A 355 -1.87 16.63 -33.71
CA GLY A 355 -2.10 17.16 -35.03
C GLY A 355 -3.20 16.37 -35.74
N ASN A 356 -4.45 16.52 -35.30
CA ASN A 356 -5.61 16.15 -36.10
C ASN A 356 -5.90 17.28 -37.08
N GLY A 357 -5.03 17.44 -38.08
CA GLY A 357 -5.28 18.22 -39.28
C GLY A 357 -5.95 17.37 -40.34
N TYR A 358 -7.23 17.02 -40.16
CA TYR A 358 -8.08 16.64 -41.30
C TYR A 358 -8.68 17.92 -41.89
N GLY A 359 -7.91 18.56 -42.77
CA GLY A 359 -8.41 19.58 -43.68
C GLY A 359 -9.14 18.91 -44.85
N GLY A 360 -10.44 18.70 -44.70
CA GLY A 360 -11.33 18.44 -45.83
C GLY A 360 -11.65 19.76 -46.53
N GLY A 361 -11.09 19.96 -47.72
CA GLY A 361 -11.54 21.00 -48.64
C GLY A 361 -12.89 20.60 -49.24
N LEU A 362 -13.81 21.56 -49.28
CA LEU A 362 -14.89 21.64 -50.27
C LEU A 362 -14.40 22.52 -51.42
#